data_AF-A0A255XXG2-F1
#
_entry.id   AF-A0A255XXG2-F1
#
_cell.length_a   1.000
_cell.length_b   1.000
_cell.length_c   1.000
_cell.angle_alpha   90.00
_cell.angle_beta   90.00
_cell.angle_gamma   90.00
#
_symmetry.space_group_name_H-M   'P 1'
#
loop_
_entity.id
_entity.type
_entity.pdbx_description
1 polymer ?
#
loop_
_entity_poly.entity_id
_entity_poly.type
_entity_poly.pdbx_seq_one_letter_code
_entity_poly.pdbx_strand_id
1 'polypeptide(L)'
;MTRFETVQRVVWRWWADLQENHNRGGRAQIRRAVSAEDLLLVPQVQRLYRELDLRGGLPTGSLESSFAQVAATATVVATVTVAVAADPPADDAPVPGRPLAELLGPPPGESDSTHALLKPLRFRRLLQADDSDPMILARDLRRAVRLLKPGAGLDVGTLGASLLAWGPKIRTRWAFDYYRGGEFSASPEPHEMERP
;
A
#
# COMPACT_ATOMS: atom_id res chain seq x y z
N MET A 1 12.14 -8.63 14.60
CA MET A 1 11.05 -8.16 13.73
C MET A 1 10.97 -6.65 13.83
N THR A 2 11.09 -5.94 12.71
CA THR A 2 11.09 -4.47 12.68
C THR A 2 9.67 -3.92 12.92
N ARG A 3 9.54 -2.66 13.35
CA ARG A 3 8.22 -1.99 13.47
C ARG A 3 7.44 -2.05 12.15
N PHE A 4 8.12 -1.93 11.01
CA PHE A 4 7.51 -2.01 9.69
C PHE A 4 6.93 -3.40 9.41
N GLU A 5 7.68 -4.48 9.69
CA GLU A 5 7.20 -5.87 9.57
C GLU A 5 5.99 -6.16 10.46
N THR A 6 5.98 -5.64 11.68
CA THR A 6 4.84 -5.74 12.59
C THR A 6 3.60 -5.11 11.99
N VAL A 7 3.71 -3.89 11.47
CA VAL A 7 2.60 -3.19 10.83
C VAL A 7 2.12 -3.92 9.58
N GLN A 8 3.04 -4.40 8.73
CA GLN A 8 2.68 -5.18 7.54
C GLN A 8 1.81 -6.39 7.88
N ARG A 9 2.19 -7.14 8.92
CA ARG A 9 1.45 -8.33 9.36
C ARG A 9 0.09 -7.97 9.94
N VAL A 10 0.01 -6.92 10.77
CA VAL A 10 -1.26 -6.45 11.34
C VAL A 10 -2.23 -6.04 10.24
N VAL A 11 -1.77 -5.23 9.28
CA VAL A 11 -2.58 -4.79 8.14
C VAL A 11 -3.05 -5.97 7.30
N TRP A 12 -2.15 -6.90 6.96
CA TRP A 12 -2.49 -8.06 6.13
C TRP A 12 -3.55 -8.93 6.80
N ARG A 13 -3.37 -9.27 8.09
CA ARG A 13 -4.34 -10.07 8.86
C ARG A 13 -5.69 -9.37 8.97
N TRP A 14 -5.68 -8.07 9.23
CA TRP A 14 -6.90 -7.27 9.27
C TRP A 14 -7.63 -7.25 7.92
N TRP A 15 -6.90 -7.08 6.81
CA TRP A 15 -7.47 -7.11 5.48
C TRP A 15 -8.06 -8.48 5.14
N ALA A 16 -7.36 -9.56 5.49
CA ALA A 16 -7.81 -10.93 5.26
C ALA A 16 -9.13 -11.20 6.01
N ASP A 17 -9.20 -10.87 7.30
CA ASP A 17 -10.44 -10.94 8.10
C ASP A 17 -11.56 -10.09 7.47
N LEU A 18 -11.23 -8.89 6.97
CA LEU A 18 -12.21 -8.04 6.30
C LEU A 18 -12.78 -8.65 5.00
N GLN A 19 -12.06 -9.59 4.36
CA GLN A 19 -12.57 -10.27 3.15
C GLN A 19 -13.67 -11.30 3.46
N GLU A 20 -13.72 -11.80 4.69
CA GLU A 20 -14.71 -12.78 5.13
C GLU A 20 -16.16 -12.30 4.94
N ASN A 21 -17.05 -13.25 4.64
CA ASN A 21 -18.44 -12.94 4.27
C ASN A 21 -19.20 -12.17 5.36
N HIS A 22 -18.94 -12.48 6.64
CA HIS A 22 -19.57 -11.82 7.78
C HIS A 22 -19.15 -10.35 7.92
N ASN A 23 -18.04 -9.93 7.28
CA ASN A 23 -17.54 -8.56 7.29
C ASN A 23 -17.93 -7.74 6.05
N ARG A 24 -18.78 -8.27 5.14
CA ARG A 24 -19.16 -7.59 3.89
C ARG A 24 -19.78 -6.21 4.13
N GLY A 25 -20.58 -6.05 5.17
CA GLY A 25 -21.20 -4.77 5.56
C GLY A 25 -20.16 -3.73 5.98
N GLY A 26 -19.29 -4.09 6.94
CA GLY A 26 -18.19 -3.22 7.38
C GLY A 26 -17.23 -2.85 6.25
N ARG A 27 -16.89 -3.81 5.37
CA ARG A 27 -16.09 -3.55 4.17
C ARG A 27 -16.76 -2.56 3.22
N ALA A 28 -18.08 -2.64 3.04
CA ALA A 28 -18.82 -1.70 2.20
C ALA A 28 -18.84 -0.29 2.83
N GLN A 29 -19.01 -0.18 4.14
CA GLN A 29 -18.97 1.09 4.87
C GLN A 29 -17.59 1.76 4.73
N ILE A 30 -16.51 1.01 5.01
CA ILE A 30 -15.14 1.53 4.91
C ILE A 30 -14.81 2.04 3.50
N ARG A 31 -15.17 1.28 2.46
CA ARG A 31 -14.88 1.69 1.07
C ARG A 31 -15.61 2.96 0.65
N ARG A 32 -16.76 3.27 1.27
CA ARG A 32 -17.62 4.41 0.92
C ARG A 32 -17.32 5.67 1.71
N ALA A 33 -16.58 5.57 2.81
CA ALA A 33 -16.19 6.72 3.61
C ALA A 33 -15.46 7.78 2.75
N VAL A 34 -15.79 9.03 3.05
CA VAL A 34 -15.23 10.22 2.40
C VAL A 34 -14.39 11.05 3.37
N SER A 35 -14.58 10.87 4.68
CA SER A 35 -13.75 11.49 5.71
C SER A 35 -13.35 10.49 6.82
N ALA A 36 -12.49 10.91 7.74
CA ALA A 36 -12.09 10.07 8.87
C ALA A 36 -13.24 9.91 9.88
N GLU A 37 -14.07 10.93 10.05
CA GLU A 37 -15.21 10.97 10.97
C GLU A 37 -16.24 9.89 10.66
N ASP A 38 -16.46 9.60 9.37
CA ASP A 38 -17.32 8.49 8.89
C ASP A 38 -16.91 7.13 9.49
N LEU A 39 -15.64 7.01 9.92
CA LEU A 39 -15.02 5.77 10.36
C LEU A 39 -14.79 5.70 11.88
N LEU A 40 -15.03 6.79 12.62
CA LEU A 40 -14.81 6.85 14.07
C LEU A 40 -15.55 5.74 14.82
N LEU A 41 -16.75 5.36 14.38
CA LEU A 41 -17.57 4.36 15.06
C LEU A 41 -17.65 3.03 14.30
N VAL A 42 -16.74 2.79 13.34
CA VAL A 42 -16.70 1.53 12.59
C VAL A 42 -15.88 0.50 13.36
N PRO A 43 -16.46 -0.61 13.84
CA PRO A 43 -15.77 -1.58 14.70
C PRO A 43 -14.51 -2.17 14.06
N GLN A 44 -14.52 -2.40 12.75
CA GLN A 44 -13.38 -2.94 12.01
C GLN A 44 -12.20 -1.96 11.98
N VAL A 45 -12.45 -0.65 11.90
CA VAL A 45 -11.39 0.39 11.93
C VAL A 45 -10.86 0.55 13.36
N GLN A 46 -11.76 0.54 14.35
CA GLN A 46 -11.36 0.56 15.77
C GLN A 46 -10.52 -0.65 16.17
N ARG A 47 -10.82 -1.83 15.62
CA ARG A 47 -10.01 -3.05 15.79
C ARG A 47 -8.61 -2.86 15.20
N LEU A 48 -8.50 -2.34 13.97
CA LEU A 48 -7.21 -2.06 13.34
C LEU A 48 -6.39 -1.06 14.17
N TYR A 49 -7.01 0.05 14.58
CA TYR A 49 -6.37 1.06 15.40
C TYR A 49 -5.81 0.47 16.70
N ARG A 50 -6.63 -0.29 17.43
CA ARG A 50 -6.24 -0.94 18.69
C ARG A 50 -5.10 -1.95 18.50
N GLU A 51 -5.16 -2.78 17.47
CA GLU A 51 -4.09 -3.75 17.22
C GLU A 51 -2.77 -3.06 16.84
N LEU A 52 -2.83 -1.96 16.07
CA LEU A 52 -1.65 -1.15 15.79
C LEU A 52 -1.10 -0.51 17.08
N ASP A 53 -1.95 -0.01 17.97
CA ASP A 53 -1.56 0.59 19.24
C ASP A 53 -0.83 -0.40 20.15
N LEU A 54 -1.45 -1.56 20.38
CA LEU A 54 -0.89 -2.66 21.20
C LEU A 54 0.48 -3.15 20.70
N ARG A 55 0.77 -2.95 19.42
CA ARG A 55 2.00 -3.41 18.77
C ARG A 55 3.02 -2.30 18.54
N GLY A 56 2.76 -1.07 19.00
CA GLY A 56 3.61 0.10 18.74
C GLY A 56 3.67 0.51 17.26
N GLY A 57 2.63 0.17 16.50
CA GLY A 57 2.51 0.36 15.06
C GLY A 57 1.73 1.62 14.64
N LEU A 58 1.14 2.37 15.57
CA LEU A 58 0.44 3.61 15.24
C LEU A 58 1.38 4.66 14.64
N PRO A 59 0.90 5.53 13.74
CA PRO A 59 1.67 6.69 13.31
C PRO A 59 2.07 7.60 14.48
N THR A 60 3.12 8.39 14.30
CA THR A 60 3.53 9.39 15.29
C THR A 60 2.67 10.65 15.11
N GLY A 61 2.07 11.18 16.18
CA GLY A 61 1.30 12.42 16.12
C GLY A 61 0.27 12.53 17.24
N SER A 62 -0.72 13.41 17.06
CA SER A 62 -1.88 13.47 17.94
C SER A 62 -2.78 12.25 17.73
N LEU A 63 -3.73 12.03 18.65
CA LEU A 63 -4.76 11.01 18.50
C LEU A 63 -5.52 11.18 17.17
N GLU A 64 -5.92 12.41 16.87
CA GLU A 64 -6.67 12.77 15.67
C GLU A 64 -5.87 12.49 14.39
N SER A 65 -4.62 12.94 14.31
CA SER A 65 -3.78 12.72 13.13
C SER A 65 -3.47 11.23 12.92
N SER A 66 -3.19 10.51 14.01
CA SER A 66 -2.93 9.07 13.97
C SER A 66 -4.17 8.31 13.51
N PHE A 67 -5.34 8.68 14.01
CA PHE A 67 -6.61 8.08 13.59
C PHE A 67 -6.92 8.40 12.12
N ALA A 68 -6.78 9.65 11.68
CA ALA A 68 -7.01 10.05 10.29
C ALA A 68 -6.13 9.24 9.31
N GLN A 69 -4.86 8.98 9.67
CA GLN A 69 -3.96 8.18 8.85
C GLN A 69 -4.31 6.68 8.86
N VAL A 70 -4.77 6.13 10.00
CA VAL A 70 -5.31 4.75 10.06
C VAL A 70 -6.59 4.62 9.25
N ALA A 71 -7.51 5.59 9.34
CA ALA A 71 -8.75 5.64 8.59
C ALA A 71 -8.49 5.70 7.08
N ALA A 72 -7.63 6.62 6.63
CA ALA A 72 -7.17 6.72 5.25
C ALA A 72 -6.59 5.40 4.75
N THR A 73 -5.68 4.79 5.52
CA THR A 73 -5.08 3.48 5.19
C THR A 73 -6.15 2.41 5.05
N ALA A 74 -7.09 2.34 6.00
CA ALA A 74 -8.19 1.36 5.98
C ALA A 74 -9.05 1.49 4.72
N THR A 75 -9.35 2.72 4.26
CA THR A 75 -10.15 2.90 3.03
C THR A 75 -9.43 2.42 1.76
N VAL A 76 -8.11 2.63 1.68
CA VAL A 76 -7.30 2.14 0.56
C VAL A 76 -7.21 0.62 0.59
N VAL A 77 -6.83 0.06 1.73
CA VAL A 77 -6.64 -1.39 1.91
C VAL A 77 -7.95 -2.14 1.72
N ALA A 78 -9.08 -1.63 2.22
CA ALA A 78 -10.40 -2.23 2.01
C ALA A 78 -10.85 -2.24 0.53
N THR A 79 -10.23 -1.43 -0.32
CA THR A 79 -10.49 -1.43 -1.77
C THR A 79 -9.76 -2.57 -2.48
N VAL A 80 -8.71 -3.12 -1.87
CA VAL A 80 -7.97 -4.27 -2.41
C VAL A 80 -8.85 -5.51 -2.32
N THR A 81 -9.00 -6.20 -3.44
CA THR A 81 -9.77 -7.45 -3.54
C THR A 81 -8.85 -8.66 -3.51
N VAL A 82 -9.38 -9.82 -3.13
CA VAL A 82 -8.65 -11.09 -3.19
C VAL A 82 -8.11 -11.40 -4.58
N ALA A 83 -8.76 -10.90 -5.64
CA ALA A 83 -8.35 -11.15 -7.02
C ALA A 83 -7.02 -10.47 -7.39
N VAL A 84 -6.65 -9.37 -6.72
CA VAL A 84 -5.43 -8.60 -7.03
C VAL A 84 -4.37 -8.69 -5.93
N ALA A 85 -4.76 -9.11 -4.72
CA ALA A 85 -3.84 -9.34 -3.63
C ALA A 85 -2.92 -10.53 -3.93
N ALA A 86 -1.72 -10.51 -3.38
CA ALA A 86 -0.87 -11.67 -3.37
C ALA A 86 -1.38 -12.75 -2.40
N ASP A 87 -1.00 -13.98 -2.68
CA ASP A 87 -1.38 -15.15 -1.90
C ASP A 87 -0.92 -15.04 -0.44
N PRO A 88 -1.62 -15.71 0.50
CA PRO A 88 -1.20 -15.74 1.89
C PRO A 88 0.24 -16.24 2.01
N PRO A 89 1.08 -15.60 2.85
CA PRO A 89 2.35 -16.21 3.20
C PRO A 89 2.11 -17.59 3.81
N ALA A 90 2.92 -18.57 3.42
CA ALA A 90 3.05 -19.79 4.19
C ALA A 90 3.80 -19.44 5.49
N ASP A 91 3.22 -19.79 6.65
CA ASP A 91 3.78 -19.54 7.98
C ASP A 91 4.11 -18.05 8.27
N ASP A 92 5.00 -17.77 9.23
CA ASP A 92 5.47 -16.43 9.61
C ASP A 92 6.40 -15.79 8.54
N ALA A 93 6.45 -16.32 7.32
CA ALA A 93 7.29 -15.81 6.24
C ALA A 93 6.88 -14.38 5.81
N PRO A 94 7.80 -13.60 5.21
CA PRO A 94 7.45 -12.33 4.58
C PRO A 94 6.32 -12.53 3.56
N VAL A 95 5.35 -11.61 3.52
CA VAL A 95 4.22 -11.69 2.57
C VAL A 95 4.80 -11.69 1.14
N PRO A 96 4.64 -12.77 0.36
CA PRO A 96 5.10 -12.78 -1.02
C PRO A 96 4.21 -11.80 -1.79
N GLY A 97 4.76 -10.78 -2.44
CA GLY A 97 3.97 -9.82 -3.19
C GLY A 97 4.78 -8.64 -3.69
N ARG A 98 4.19 -7.88 -4.61
CA ARG A 98 4.81 -6.72 -5.25
C ARG A 98 4.28 -5.43 -4.63
N PRO A 99 5.13 -4.43 -4.39
CA PRO A 99 4.68 -3.14 -3.89
C PRO A 99 3.80 -2.42 -4.93
N LEU A 100 2.82 -1.64 -4.47
CA LEU A 100 1.88 -0.94 -5.34
C LEU A 100 2.59 -0.07 -6.40
N ALA A 101 3.64 0.65 -6.01
CA ALA A 101 4.39 1.51 -6.91
C ALA A 101 4.94 0.76 -8.12
N GLU A 102 5.51 -0.43 -7.90
CA GLU A 102 6.06 -1.28 -8.96
C GLU A 102 4.96 -1.79 -9.90
N LEU A 103 3.79 -2.16 -9.35
CA LEU A 103 2.65 -2.60 -10.16
C LEU A 103 2.04 -1.47 -11.00
N LEU A 104 2.17 -0.22 -10.57
CA LEU A 104 1.68 0.95 -11.31
C LEU A 104 2.66 1.42 -12.41
N GLY A 105 3.92 1.01 -12.28
CA GLY A 105 5.03 1.38 -13.15
C GLY A 105 5.02 0.71 -14.52
N PRO A 106 6.05 0.98 -15.34
CA PRO A 106 6.27 0.26 -16.58
C PRO A 106 6.42 -1.25 -16.33
N PRO A 107 5.97 -2.11 -17.27
CA PRO A 107 6.16 -3.54 -17.14
C PRO A 107 7.65 -3.94 -17.19
N PRO A 108 7.99 -5.14 -16.70
CA PRO A 108 9.32 -5.74 -16.84
C PRO A 108 9.92 -5.61 -18.24
N GLY A 109 11.11 -5.01 -18.33
CA GLY A 109 11.88 -4.90 -19.58
C GLY A 109 11.50 -3.72 -20.48
N GLU A 110 10.62 -2.82 -20.03
CA GLU A 110 10.30 -1.59 -20.75
C GLU A 110 10.77 -0.35 -19.98
N SER A 111 11.78 0.32 -20.53
CA SER A 111 12.23 1.63 -20.02
C SER A 111 11.20 2.74 -20.24
N ASP A 112 10.44 2.68 -21.34
CA ASP A 112 9.44 3.71 -21.63
C ASP A 112 8.15 3.46 -20.83
N SER A 113 7.62 4.52 -20.25
CA SER A 113 6.37 4.53 -19.49
C SER A 113 5.11 4.40 -20.35
N THR A 114 5.25 4.05 -21.63
CA THR A 114 4.15 3.90 -22.59
C THR A 114 3.11 2.89 -22.13
N HIS A 115 3.53 1.78 -21.50
CA HIS A 115 2.61 0.76 -20.99
C HIS A 115 2.38 0.79 -19.47
N ALA A 116 2.92 1.80 -18.77
CA ALA A 116 2.68 1.97 -17.34
C ALA A 116 1.19 2.15 -17.02
N LEU A 117 0.67 1.45 -16.00
CA LEU A 117 -0.73 1.56 -15.57
C LEU A 117 -1.05 2.98 -15.11
N LEU A 118 -0.11 3.63 -14.42
CA LEU A 118 -0.22 5.04 -14.04
C LEU A 118 0.96 5.81 -14.61
N LYS A 119 0.69 6.75 -15.52
CA LYS A 119 1.74 7.56 -16.16
C LYS A 119 2.61 8.35 -15.18
N PRO A 120 3.90 8.63 -15.47
CA PRO A 120 4.82 9.26 -14.53
C PRO A 120 4.34 10.59 -13.97
N LEU A 121 3.69 11.42 -14.79
CA LEU A 121 3.14 12.70 -14.33
C LEU A 121 2.03 12.52 -13.26
N ARG A 122 1.18 11.51 -13.42
CA ARG A 122 0.13 11.20 -12.43
C ARG A 122 0.72 10.55 -11.18
N PHE A 123 1.71 9.68 -11.33
CA PHE A 123 2.43 9.10 -10.20
C PHE A 123 3.20 10.16 -9.40
N ARG A 124 3.84 11.12 -10.07
CA ARG A 124 4.48 12.27 -9.41
C ARG A 124 3.48 13.10 -8.61
N ARG A 125 2.29 13.37 -9.17
CA ARG A 125 1.22 14.07 -8.43
C ARG A 125 0.77 13.29 -7.20
N LEU A 126 0.69 11.96 -7.29
CA LEU A 126 0.39 11.09 -6.15
C LEU A 126 1.46 11.20 -5.05
N LEU A 127 2.75 11.22 -5.42
CA LEU A 127 3.85 11.41 -4.46
C LEU A 127 3.90 12.83 -3.87
N GLN A 128 3.29 13.81 -4.53
CA GLN A 128 3.22 15.20 -4.09
C GLN A 128 1.91 15.53 -3.39
N ALA A 129 1.04 14.54 -3.17
CA ALA A 129 -0.19 14.75 -2.42
C ALA A 129 0.13 15.35 -1.06
N ASP A 130 -0.71 16.29 -0.65
CA ASP A 130 -0.55 17.02 0.61
C ASP A 130 -0.63 16.03 1.79
N ASP A 131 0.29 16.18 2.73
CA ASP A 131 0.35 15.37 3.95
C ASP A 131 -0.64 15.91 5.02
N SER A 132 -1.30 17.05 4.78
CA SER A 132 -2.24 17.69 5.71
C SER A 132 -3.56 16.93 5.89
N ASP A 133 -4.06 16.24 4.85
CA ASP A 133 -5.24 15.39 4.91
C ASP A 133 -4.98 14.03 4.24
N PRO A 134 -4.72 12.97 5.03
CA PRO A 134 -4.50 11.61 4.54
C PRO A 134 -5.66 11.06 3.68
N MET A 135 -6.89 11.57 3.83
CA MET A 135 -8.05 11.12 3.05
C MET A 135 -7.97 11.55 1.59
N ILE A 136 -7.30 12.67 1.28
CA ILE A 136 -7.06 13.11 -0.11
C ILE A 136 -6.15 12.11 -0.81
N LEU A 137 -5.01 11.77 -0.19
CA LEU A 137 -4.10 10.74 -0.70
C LEU A 137 -4.84 9.39 -0.85
N ALA A 138 -5.63 9.00 0.15
CA ALA A 138 -6.39 7.75 0.10
C ALA A 138 -7.37 7.69 -1.08
N ARG A 139 -8.05 8.80 -1.41
CA ARG A 139 -8.94 8.88 -2.58
C ARG A 139 -8.19 8.56 -3.88
N ASP A 140 -7.00 9.13 -4.05
CA ASP A 140 -6.23 8.96 -5.28
C ASP A 140 -5.59 7.56 -5.35
N LEU A 141 -5.14 7.02 -4.21
CA LEU A 141 -4.67 5.64 -4.11
C LEU A 141 -5.77 4.60 -4.37
N ARG A 142 -7.00 4.81 -3.88
CA ARG A 142 -8.14 3.93 -4.20
C ARG A 142 -8.38 3.85 -5.70
N ARG A 143 -8.15 4.93 -6.44
CA ARG A 143 -8.24 4.93 -7.92
C ARG A 143 -7.08 4.15 -8.54
N ALA A 144 -5.87 4.33 -8.03
CA ALA A 144 -4.69 3.61 -8.50
C ALA A 144 -4.81 2.09 -8.28
N VAL A 145 -5.26 1.64 -7.11
CA VAL A 145 -5.51 0.21 -6.81
C VAL A 145 -6.51 -0.40 -7.79
N ARG A 146 -7.53 0.35 -8.22
CA ARG A 146 -8.52 -0.14 -9.20
C ARG A 146 -7.98 -0.31 -10.62
N LEU A 147 -6.78 0.16 -10.92
CA LEU A 147 -6.11 -0.09 -12.21
C LEU A 147 -5.51 -1.50 -12.27
N LEU A 148 -5.30 -2.15 -11.12
CA LEU A 148 -4.71 -3.48 -11.05
C LEU A 148 -5.65 -4.54 -11.64
N LYS A 149 -5.10 -5.42 -12.46
CA LYS A 149 -5.81 -6.57 -13.02
C LYS A 149 -5.76 -7.76 -12.04
N PRO A 150 -6.73 -8.69 -12.12
CA PRO A 150 -6.63 -9.96 -11.39
C PRO A 150 -5.28 -10.65 -11.62
N GLY A 151 -4.71 -11.21 -10.56
CA GLY A 151 -3.38 -11.83 -10.58
C GLY A 151 -2.19 -10.87 -10.43
N ALA A 152 -2.43 -9.57 -10.17
CA ALA A 152 -1.35 -8.60 -10.00
C ALA A 152 -0.37 -8.92 -8.85
N GLY A 153 -0.82 -9.64 -7.82
CA GLY A 153 0.03 -10.03 -6.70
C GLY A 153 0.46 -8.86 -5.82
N LEU A 154 -0.47 -7.96 -5.47
CA LEU A 154 -0.21 -6.81 -4.60
C LEU A 154 0.06 -7.26 -3.15
N ASP A 155 1.19 -6.81 -2.59
CA ASP A 155 1.45 -6.92 -1.15
C ASP A 155 0.64 -5.90 -0.36
N VAL A 156 -0.46 -6.38 0.24
CA VAL A 156 -1.40 -5.57 1.03
C VAL A 156 -0.77 -5.06 2.33
N GLY A 157 0.10 -5.86 2.96
CA GLY A 157 0.79 -5.49 4.19
C GLY A 157 1.75 -4.34 3.96
N THR A 158 2.60 -4.46 2.93
CA THR A 158 3.52 -3.38 2.51
C THR A 158 2.76 -2.13 2.10
N LEU A 159 1.63 -2.27 1.42
CA LEU A 159 0.77 -1.14 1.09
C LEU A 159 0.35 -0.39 2.35
N GLY A 160 -0.32 -1.04 3.30
CA GLY A 160 -0.78 -0.34 4.51
C GLY A 160 0.35 0.19 5.39
N ALA A 161 1.46 -0.55 5.53
CA ALA A 161 2.62 -0.07 6.27
C ALA A 161 3.25 1.19 5.62
N SER A 162 3.27 1.25 4.29
CA SER A 162 3.74 2.44 3.55
C SER A 162 2.84 3.65 3.77
N LEU A 163 1.52 3.46 3.89
CA LEU A 163 0.56 4.55 4.12
C LEU A 163 0.59 5.06 5.56
N LEU A 164 0.76 4.17 6.52
CA LEU A 164 0.93 4.53 7.94
C LEU A 164 2.27 5.23 8.22
N ALA A 165 3.29 4.97 7.39
CA ALA A 165 4.60 5.61 7.48
C ALA A 165 4.82 6.67 6.37
N TRP A 166 3.73 7.16 5.76
CA TRP A 166 3.81 8.05 4.60
C TRP A 166 4.64 9.30 4.92
N GLY A 167 5.52 9.66 3.99
CA GLY A 167 6.50 10.73 4.18
C GLY A 167 7.68 10.60 3.21
N PRO A 168 8.72 11.44 3.34
CA PRO A 168 9.81 11.52 2.36
C PRO A 168 10.47 10.17 2.06
N LYS A 169 10.72 9.35 3.10
CA LYS A 169 11.34 8.03 2.93
C LYS A 169 10.49 7.08 2.07
N ILE A 170 9.17 7.03 2.32
CA ILE A 170 8.25 6.19 1.53
C ILE A 170 8.12 6.73 0.11
N ARG A 171 8.03 8.06 -0.05
CA ARG A 171 7.94 8.70 -1.37
C ARG A 171 9.16 8.41 -2.24
N THR A 172 10.37 8.51 -1.67
CA THR A 172 11.61 8.14 -2.36
C THR A 172 11.61 6.67 -2.74
N ARG A 173 11.29 5.77 -1.80
CA ARG A 173 11.21 4.33 -2.10
C ARG A 173 10.22 4.03 -3.23
N TRP A 174 9.03 4.62 -3.19
CA TRP A 174 8.01 4.45 -4.22
C TRP A 174 8.45 4.98 -5.58
N ALA A 175 9.23 6.07 -5.63
CA ALA A 175 9.82 6.55 -6.87
C ALA A 175 10.77 5.54 -7.51
N PHE A 176 11.60 4.85 -6.72
CA PHE A 176 12.46 3.77 -7.21
C PHE A 176 11.67 2.51 -7.57
N ASP A 177 10.76 2.08 -6.70
CA ASP A 177 9.92 0.89 -6.92
C ASP A 177 9.11 1.02 -8.22
N TYR A 178 8.63 2.22 -8.55
CA TYR A 178 7.90 2.50 -9.79
C TYR A 178 8.68 2.17 -11.06
N TYR A 179 10.00 2.37 -11.09
CA TYR A 179 10.83 2.01 -12.23
C TYR A 179 11.52 0.65 -12.09
N ARG A 180 11.33 -0.08 -10.98
CA ARG A 180 11.94 -1.41 -10.79
C ARG A 180 11.40 -2.44 -11.80
N GLY A 181 10.14 -2.29 -12.23
CA GLY A 181 9.60 -3.01 -13.38
C GLY A 181 10.37 -2.67 -14.66
N GLY A 182 10.56 -1.39 -14.96
CA GLY A 182 11.16 -0.98 -16.23
C GLY A 182 12.67 -1.20 -16.39
N GLU A 183 13.49 -1.02 -15.34
CA GLU A 183 14.94 -0.79 -15.56
C GLU A 183 15.93 -1.38 -14.53
N PHE A 184 15.49 -1.89 -13.37
CA PHE A 184 16.44 -2.37 -12.34
C PHE A 184 16.51 -3.90 -12.18
N SER A 185 15.83 -4.66 -13.04
CA SER A 185 15.93 -6.12 -13.08
C SER A 185 17.00 -6.62 -14.06
N ALA A 186 17.52 -5.75 -14.94
CA ALA A 186 18.77 -6.00 -15.65
C ALA A 186 19.93 -5.51 -14.78
N SER A 187 20.50 -6.40 -13.97
CA SER A 187 21.90 -6.22 -13.57
C SER A 187 22.70 -6.05 -14.87
N PRO A 188 23.64 -5.09 -14.96
CA PRO A 188 24.60 -5.13 -16.06
C PRO A 188 25.31 -6.49 -15.95
N GLU A 189 25.27 -7.27 -17.02
CA GLU A 189 26.06 -8.50 -17.09
C GLU A 189 27.53 -8.12 -16.83
N PRO A 190 28.24 -8.87 -15.96
CA PRO A 190 29.67 -8.67 -15.77
C PRO A 190 30.41 -9.23 -16.98
N HIS A 191 30.38 -8.50 -18.10
CA HIS A 191 31.35 -8.64 -19.16
C HIS A 191 32.00 -7.28 -19.38
N GLU A 192 33.33 -7.28 -19.57
CA GLU A 192 34.20 -6.12 -19.79
C GLU A 192 34.62 -5.32 -18.54
N MET A 193 35.31 -5.99 -17.62
CA MET A 193 36.53 -5.41 -17.04
C MET A 193 37.70 -6.37 -17.30
N GLU A 194 38.01 -6.56 -18.59
CA GLU A 194 39.32 -7.06 -18.99
C GLU A 194 40.29 -5.88 -18.93
N ARG A 195 41.26 -6.01 -18.01
CA ARG A 195 42.37 -5.07 -17.84
C ARG A 195 43.23 -5.04 -19.11
N PRO A 196 43.88 -3.90 -19.35
CA PRO A 196 45.34 -3.89 -19.29
C PRO A 196 45.85 -3.06 -18.11
#